data_AF-A0A7S3NZG7-F1
#
_entry.id   AF-A0A7S3NZG7-F1
#
_cell.length_a   1.000
_cell.length_b   1.000
_cell.length_c   1.000
_cell.angle_alpha   90.00
_cell.angle_beta   90.00
_cell.angle_gamma   90.00
#
_symmetry.space_group_name_H-M   'P 1'
#
loop_
_entity.id
_entity.type
_entity.pdbx_description
1 polymer ?
#
loop_
_entity_poly.entity_id
_entity_poly.type
_entity_poly.pdbx_seq_one_letter_code
_entity_poly.pdbx_strand_id
1 'polypeptide(L)'
;MLELQSLFEGAADFNDVQSPHISYFSVTDYVEERQSSASVGEIFGWLIILGFGFLILVGTLIQCTKLCDKPNIRVKKSSHEAIEHSESSYNSLINEGEIDPNEITKEFNHDVSVLYRKKPLAVIFLAFSAIRNSSKLVFSQKNAQVDPKLISNEERTLRLFSGLRFYCMLWILYANTIALTEWGVVENIKDKPNFFKNFFFTVFPAAFFAADVFFFISGFLAIYSILKLKNYTYVTAFYQYGRRLFRLIPMIAFVMIVSKFVISRFVEGPMCQRYNEEFDDCGKYFWTNLLMVNNFYPAHLESRCMSWTWFASVDFQMFLLVPLLGIIFRMNKFIGYVFTLFLVGLGVFLTALLNGLSSSTGANPYLDTEFFTDLYIKPWARGVPYFIGVYFGSRFFYYSRNVDENIFFNKIKYNPYIRAVMYLASFCLTFTTVFVLFSYTKDYGSNWSVAGQVIYATISPVSFIAGVTCLILPALLGKAKLIRFLLVGPVLNLLGRTTYVVALAHPVLMLGIYTTVGQQIYVESYKMFTLFVGHSFLIYVLSIALNILIELPARGVEAIWHDRYYATQMVNEYIDERDNTQKKHAKEEIKTSDQ
;
A
#
# COMPACT_ATOMS: atom_id res chain seq x y z
N MET A 1 41.89 -18.42 -7.80
CA MET A 1 42.05 -18.57 -6.33
C MET A 1 42.88 -17.44 -5.73
N LEU A 2 43.85 -16.87 -6.46
CA LEU A 2 44.62 -15.67 -6.05
C LEU A 2 43.96 -14.32 -6.40
N GLU A 3 42.95 -14.28 -7.29
CA GLU A 3 42.18 -13.05 -7.62
C GLU A 3 40.90 -12.87 -6.77
N LEU A 4 40.60 -13.81 -5.88
CA LEU A 4 39.48 -13.71 -4.92
C LEU A 4 39.93 -13.14 -3.57
N GLN A 5 41.24 -13.04 -3.34
CA GLN A 5 41.82 -12.41 -2.17
C GLN A 5 41.82 -10.89 -2.30
N SER A 6 41.99 -10.33 -3.51
CA SER A 6 42.03 -8.87 -3.74
C SER A 6 40.68 -8.16 -3.55
N LEU A 7 39.55 -8.87 -3.70
CA LEU A 7 38.20 -8.36 -3.38
C LEU A 7 37.92 -8.33 -1.86
N PHE A 8 38.69 -9.08 -1.06
CA PHE A 8 38.65 -9.06 0.40
C PHE A 8 39.84 -8.32 1.04
N GLU A 9 40.91 -8.03 0.28
CA GLU A 9 42.00 -7.14 0.71
C GLU A 9 41.51 -5.71 0.88
N GLY A 10 40.51 -5.25 0.11
CA GLY A 10 39.84 -3.96 0.38
C GLY A 10 39.12 -3.89 1.75
N ALA A 11 38.85 -5.03 2.40
CA ALA A 11 38.29 -5.10 3.75
C ALA A 11 39.34 -5.45 4.82
N ALA A 12 40.54 -5.87 4.42
CA ALA A 12 41.67 -6.15 5.32
C ALA A 12 42.70 -5.01 5.37
N ASP A 13 42.79 -4.18 4.33
CA ASP A 13 43.58 -2.94 4.28
C ASP A 13 43.00 -1.82 5.15
N PHE A 14 41.81 -2.01 5.73
CA PHE A 14 41.28 -1.12 6.77
C PHE A 14 41.95 -1.31 8.15
N ASN A 15 42.77 -2.35 8.33
CA ASN A 15 43.54 -2.55 9.56
C ASN A 15 44.97 -1.99 9.51
N ASP A 16 45.44 -1.52 8.36
CA ASP A 16 46.79 -0.95 8.21
C ASP A 16 46.78 0.51 7.72
N VAL A 17 45.68 1.23 7.98
CA VAL A 17 45.72 2.70 7.98
C VAL A 17 46.36 3.15 9.30
N GLN A 18 47.69 3.17 9.33
CA GLN A 18 48.40 4.11 10.19
C GLN A 18 47.91 5.51 9.80
N SER A 19 47.00 6.05 10.62
CA SER A 19 46.38 7.37 10.52
C SER A 19 45.56 7.66 9.25
N PRO A 20 44.25 7.41 9.25
CA PRO A 20 43.36 8.39 8.69
C PRO A 20 43.27 9.49 9.75
N HIS A 21 43.49 10.74 9.36
CA HIS A 21 42.87 11.85 10.08
C HIS A 21 41.34 11.74 9.90
N ILE A 22 40.72 10.71 10.50
CA ILE A 22 39.44 10.90 11.15
C ILE A 22 39.84 11.83 12.28
N SER A 23 39.66 13.14 12.07
CA SER A 23 39.61 14.05 13.21
C SER A 23 38.72 13.36 14.22
N TYR A 24 39.26 13.08 15.42
CA TYR A 24 38.48 12.72 16.60
C TYR A 24 37.54 13.90 16.90
N PHE A 25 36.55 14.12 16.04
CA PHE A 25 35.28 14.66 16.46
C PHE A 25 34.72 13.51 17.26
N SER A 26 34.89 13.58 18.57
CA SER A 26 34.36 12.53 19.43
C SER A 26 32.86 12.43 19.14
N VAL A 27 32.28 11.22 19.13
CA VAL A 27 30.82 11.07 18.96
C VAL A 27 30.09 11.96 19.98
N THR A 28 30.69 12.20 21.14
CA THR A 28 30.31 13.21 22.13
C THR A 28 30.29 14.63 21.57
N ASP A 29 31.33 15.12 20.89
CA ASP A 29 31.34 16.46 20.26
C ASP A 29 30.26 16.59 19.18
N TYR A 30 30.03 15.55 18.37
CA TYR A 30 28.98 15.54 17.34
C TYR A 30 27.57 15.61 17.95
N VAL A 31 27.34 14.85 19.03
CA VAL A 31 26.07 14.85 19.76
C VAL A 31 25.87 16.19 20.48
N GLU A 32 26.91 16.73 21.13
CA GLU A 32 26.86 18.01 21.86
C GLU A 32 26.62 19.20 20.92
N GLU A 33 27.32 19.26 19.77
CA GLU A 33 27.12 20.32 18.77
C GLU A 33 25.67 20.33 18.27
N ARG A 34 25.12 19.16 17.96
CA ARG A 34 23.74 19.05 17.48
C ARG A 34 22.73 19.33 18.58
N GLN A 35 22.95 18.88 19.81
CA GLN A 35 22.06 19.13 20.94
C GLN A 35 22.03 20.60 21.39
N SER A 36 23.06 21.38 21.10
CA SER A 36 23.22 22.78 21.57
C SER A 36 22.20 23.78 21.01
N SER A 37 21.68 23.60 19.79
CA SER A 37 20.69 24.51 19.21
C SER A 37 19.65 23.77 18.35
N ALA A 38 18.39 24.18 18.48
CA ALA A 38 17.30 23.63 17.68
C ALA A 38 17.30 24.25 16.28
N SER A 39 17.32 23.42 15.25
CA SER A 39 17.22 23.90 13.86
C SER A 39 15.77 24.30 13.54
N VAL A 40 15.59 25.18 12.55
CA VAL A 40 14.24 25.60 12.08
C VAL A 40 13.38 24.39 11.68
N GLY A 41 13.99 23.37 11.08
CA GLY A 41 13.31 22.14 10.68
C GLY A 41 12.81 21.31 11.87
N GLU A 42 13.50 21.36 13.00
CA GLU A 42 13.09 20.67 14.24
C GLU A 42 11.92 21.35 14.92
N ILE A 43 11.97 22.68 15.01
CA ILE A 43 10.82 23.47 15.49
C ILE A 43 9.60 23.13 14.63
N PHE A 44 9.77 23.13 13.30
CA PHE A 44 8.71 22.77 12.37
C PHE A 44 8.22 21.32 12.55
N GLY A 45 9.12 20.36 12.73
CA GLY A 45 8.77 18.96 13.00
C GLY A 45 7.93 18.78 14.28
N TRP A 46 8.33 19.44 15.36
CA TRP A 46 7.55 19.44 16.61
C TRP A 46 6.22 20.14 16.46
N LEU A 47 6.16 21.28 15.75
CA LEU A 47 4.89 21.95 15.45
C LEU A 47 3.92 21.07 14.66
N ILE A 48 4.42 20.24 13.73
CA ILE A 48 3.58 19.27 13.02
C ILE A 48 3.02 18.23 13.99
N ILE A 49 3.85 17.64 14.85
CA ILE A 49 3.39 16.66 15.85
C ILE A 49 2.34 17.28 16.78
N LEU A 50 2.61 18.47 17.30
CA LEU A 50 1.69 19.20 18.17
C LEU A 50 0.39 19.58 17.44
N GLY A 51 0.48 19.98 16.17
CA GLY A 51 -0.66 20.30 15.32
C GLY A 51 -1.57 19.10 15.10
N PHE A 52 -1.02 17.95 14.73
CA PHE A 52 -1.78 16.70 14.63
C PHE A 52 -2.37 16.31 16.00
N GLY A 53 -1.58 16.40 17.07
CA GLY A 53 -2.03 16.13 18.44
C GLY A 53 -3.24 16.99 18.83
N PHE A 54 -3.22 18.29 18.51
CA PHE A 54 -4.33 19.21 18.71
C PHE A 54 -5.56 18.80 17.89
N LEU A 55 -5.41 18.51 16.60
CA LEU A 55 -6.52 18.07 15.74
C LEU A 55 -7.17 16.78 16.27
N ILE A 56 -6.37 15.83 16.73
CA ILE A 56 -6.82 14.56 17.31
C ILE A 56 -7.57 14.81 18.61
N LEU A 57 -7.02 15.65 19.50
CA LEU A 57 -7.65 16.00 20.77
C LEU A 57 -9.01 16.66 20.54
N VAL A 58 -9.06 17.70 19.70
CA VAL A 58 -10.30 18.41 19.36
C VAL A 58 -11.31 17.48 18.71
N GLY A 59 -10.89 16.67 17.72
CA GLY A 59 -11.76 15.71 17.05
C GLY A 59 -12.34 14.66 18.00
N THR A 60 -11.53 14.18 18.96
CA THR A 60 -11.95 13.21 19.97
C THR A 60 -12.90 13.84 20.99
N LEU A 61 -12.65 15.07 21.42
CA LEU A 61 -13.56 15.84 22.28
C LEU A 61 -14.91 16.08 21.60
N ILE A 62 -14.93 16.51 20.34
CA ILE A 62 -16.18 16.71 19.56
C ILE A 62 -16.97 15.40 19.41
N GLN A 63 -16.31 14.26 19.32
CA GLN A 63 -16.97 12.96 19.29
C GLN A 63 -17.59 12.59 20.64
N CYS A 64 -16.90 12.88 21.74
CA CYS A 64 -17.38 12.56 23.10
C CYS A 64 -18.46 13.52 23.60
N THR A 65 -18.54 14.71 23.01
CA THR A 65 -19.42 15.79 23.48
C THR A 65 -20.48 16.14 22.43
N LYS A 66 -21.63 16.67 22.87
CA LYS A 66 -22.64 17.27 21.98
C LYS A 66 -22.21 18.66 21.45
N LEU A 67 -20.96 19.08 21.71
CA LEU A 67 -20.40 20.31 21.18
C LEU A 67 -20.45 20.26 19.64
N CYS A 68 -20.94 21.36 19.05
CA CYS A 68 -21.13 21.54 17.61
C CYS A 68 -22.20 20.65 16.96
N ASP A 69 -23.10 20.06 17.73
CA ASP A 69 -24.36 19.52 17.20
C ASP A 69 -25.19 20.68 16.62
N LYS A 70 -25.91 20.41 15.53
CA LYS A 70 -26.88 21.35 14.96
C LYS A 70 -28.06 21.44 15.95
N PRO A 71 -28.35 22.64 16.50
CA PRO A 71 -29.30 22.78 17.59
C PRO A 71 -30.75 22.48 17.19
N ASN A 72 -31.08 22.52 15.89
CA ASN A 72 -32.36 22.10 15.34
C ASN A 72 -32.09 21.42 14.00
N ILE A 73 -32.29 20.11 13.90
CA ILE A 73 -32.41 19.45 12.60
C ILE A 73 -33.82 19.76 12.09
N ARG A 74 -34.05 21.01 11.66
CA ARG A 74 -35.15 21.26 10.72
C ARG A 74 -34.72 20.58 9.44
N VAL A 75 -35.35 19.45 9.11
CA VAL A 75 -35.41 19.00 7.73
C VAL A 75 -35.98 20.19 6.98
N LYS A 76 -35.11 20.93 6.27
CA LYS A 76 -35.58 22.00 5.42
C LYS A 76 -36.43 21.30 4.37
N LYS A 77 -37.72 21.55 4.47
CA LYS A 77 -38.75 21.25 3.48
C LYS A 77 -38.44 22.06 2.21
N SER A 78 -37.27 21.87 1.59
CA SER A 78 -36.86 22.55 0.36
C SER A 78 -36.63 21.55 -0.76
N SER A 79 -37.69 20.81 -1.03
CA SER A 79 -38.05 20.29 -2.34
C SER A 79 -39.55 20.02 -2.35
N HIS A 80 -40.32 20.94 -1.77
CA HIS A 80 -41.75 20.78 -1.47
C HIS A 80 -42.64 21.75 -2.26
N GLU A 81 -42.18 22.22 -3.42
CA GLU A 81 -42.99 22.98 -4.37
C GLU A 81 -43.23 22.23 -5.69
N ALA A 82 -42.81 20.96 -5.82
CA ALA A 82 -42.90 20.25 -7.10
C ALA A 82 -43.56 18.86 -7.02
N ILE A 83 -44.32 18.56 -5.96
CA ILE A 83 -45.10 17.32 -5.85
C ILE A 83 -46.40 17.62 -5.09
N GLU A 84 -47.22 18.51 -5.63
CA GLU A 84 -48.66 18.50 -5.39
C GLU A 84 -49.27 17.71 -6.54
N HIS A 85 -49.51 16.41 -6.33
CA HIS A 85 -50.56 15.59 -6.95
C HIS A 85 -50.26 14.10 -6.70
N SER A 86 -50.56 13.64 -5.48
CA SER A 86 -51.07 12.29 -5.17
C SER A 86 -51.18 12.11 -3.66
N GLU A 87 -52.20 12.74 -3.05
CA GLU A 87 -52.74 12.33 -1.75
C GLU A 87 -53.49 10.99 -1.95
N SER A 88 -53.45 9.99 -1.06
CA SER A 88 -54.13 10.09 0.23
C SER A 88 -53.70 9.07 1.31
N SER A 89 -52.63 8.29 1.11
CA SER A 89 -52.27 7.22 2.08
C SER A 89 -51.12 7.57 3.04
N TYR A 90 -50.47 8.72 2.86
CA TYR A 90 -49.28 9.12 3.65
C TYR A 90 -49.54 10.27 4.64
N ASN A 91 -50.70 10.93 4.53
CA ASN A 91 -51.02 12.16 5.26
C ASN A 91 -51.52 11.97 6.70
N SER A 92 -51.64 10.74 7.19
CA SER A 92 -52.00 10.49 8.60
C SER A 92 -50.79 10.42 9.55
N LEU A 93 -49.55 10.44 9.04
CA LEU A 93 -48.33 10.31 9.86
C LEU A 93 -47.46 11.58 9.92
N ILE A 94 -47.81 12.65 9.19
CA ILE A 94 -47.00 13.89 9.08
C ILE A 94 -47.61 15.07 9.86
N ASN A 95 -48.77 14.89 10.48
CA ASN A 95 -49.34 15.90 11.37
C ASN A 95 -48.89 15.64 12.81
N GLU A 96 -47.61 15.84 13.11
CA GLU A 96 -47.09 16.36 14.39
C GLU A 96 -45.56 16.54 14.31
N GLY A 97 -45.03 17.45 15.14
CA GLY A 97 -43.74 18.13 14.96
C GLY A 97 -42.47 17.32 15.19
N GLU A 98 -41.33 17.97 14.93
CA GLU A 98 -39.95 17.60 15.33
C GLU A 98 -39.58 16.11 15.32
N ILE A 99 -38.85 15.68 14.29
CA ILE A 99 -38.24 14.34 14.26
C ILE A 99 -37.14 14.26 15.32
N ASP A 100 -37.31 13.39 16.32
CA ASP A 100 -36.28 13.05 17.31
C ASP A 100 -35.03 12.52 16.56
N PRO A 101 -33.83 13.08 16.78
CA PRO A 101 -32.59 12.54 16.23
C PRO A 101 -32.41 11.03 16.43
N ASN A 102 -33.03 10.43 17.46
CA ASN A 102 -33.02 9.00 17.73
C ASN A 102 -33.82 8.15 16.73
N GLU A 103 -34.75 8.72 15.96
CA GLU A 103 -35.46 8.02 14.88
C GLU A 103 -34.64 7.93 13.58
N ILE A 104 -33.84 8.96 13.26
CA ILE A 104 -32.89 8.94 12.12
C ILE A 104 -31.89 7.77 12.24
N THR A 105 -31.57 7.37 13.47
CA THR A 105 -30.66 6.25 13.78
C THR A 105 -31.19 4.87 13.39
N LYS A 106 -32.48 4.70 13.11
CA LYS A 106 -33.04 3.40 12.70
C LYS A 106 -32.84 3.09 11.21
N GLU A 107 -32.68 4.11 10.37
CA GLU A 107 -32.56 3.95 8.89
C GLU A 107 -31.17 4.27 8.32
N PHE A 108 -30.39 5.17 8.94
CA PHE A 108 -29.07 5.56 8.43
C PHE A 108 -27.92 4.90 9.20
N ASN A 109 -26.82 4.60 8.50
CA ASN A 109 -25.57 4.14 9.12
C ASN A 109 -25.16 5.12 10.23
N HIS A 110 -24.82 4.60 11.42
CA HIS A 110 -24.38 5.38 12.58
C HIS A 110 -23.35 6.46 12.20
N ASP A 111 -22.37 6.13 11.35
CA ASP A 111 -21.35 7.06 10.89
C ASP A 111 -21.90 8.26 10.08
N VAL A 112 -22.94 8.03 9.28
CA VAL A 112 -23.61 9.06 8.47
C VAL A 112 -24.49 9.92 9.36
N SER A 113 -25.25 9.30 10.27
CA SER A 113 -26.10 10.02 11.23
C SER A 113 -25.31 11.02 12.09
N VAL A 114 -24.10 10.63 12.54
CA VAL A 114 -23.20 11.50 13.33
C VAL A 114 -22.68 12.66 12.48
N LEU A 115 -22.31 12.42 11.22
CA LEU A 115 -21.85 13.48 10.31
C LEU A 115 -22.94 14.51 10.02
N TYR A 116 -24.19 14.08 9.83
CA TYR A 116 -25.32 14.98 9.57
C TYR A 116 -25.68 15.86 10.77
N ARG A 117 -25.56 15.32 11.99
CA ARG A 117 -25.81 16.02 13.25
C ARG A 117 -24.82 17.15 13.51
N LYS A 118 -23.59 17.08 12.97
CA LYS A 118 -22.52 18.05 13.26
C LYS A 118 -22.48 19.23 12.26
N LYS A 119 -21.99 20.39 12.72
CA LYS A 119 -21.64 21.53 11.85
C LYS A 119 -20.55 21.14 10.84
N PRO A 120 -20.49 21.77 9.63
CA PRO A 120 -19.56 21.37 8.57
C PRO A 120 -18.08 21.48 8.97
N LEU A 121 -17.70 22.44 9.81
CA LEU A 121 -16.33 22.55 10.34
C LEU A 121 -16.01 21.41 11.34
N ALA A 122 -16.98 21.02 12.17
CA ALA A 122 -16.84 19.93 13.14
C ALA A 122 -16.68 18.56 12.45
N VAL A 123 -17.26 18.39 11.25
CA VAL A 123 -17.08 17.18 10.43
C VAL A 123 -15.61 16.95 10.05
N ILE A 124 -14.85 18.01 9.76
CA ILE A 124 -13.42 17.91 9.43
C ILE A 124 -12.63 17.43 10.66
N PHE A 125 -12.85 18.05 11.83
CA PHE A 125 -12.20 17.61 13.08
C PHE A 125 -12.60 16.19 13.46
N LEU A 126 -13.83 15.77 13.17
CA LEU A 126 -14.29 14.40 13.43
C LEU A 126 -13.54 13.34 12.63
N ALA A 127 -12.91 13.71 11.50
CA ALA A 127 -12.02 12.82 10.76
C ALA A 127 -10.75 12.47 11.58
N PHE A 128 -10.33 13.35 12.48
CA PHE A 128 -9.16 13.17 13.35
C PHE A 128 -9.48 12.48 14.68
N SER A 129 -10.75 12.13 14.95
CA SER A 129 -11.13 11.45 16.19
C SER A 129 -10.47 10.07 16.33
N ALA A 130 -9.66 9.90 17.38
CA ALA A 130 -8.94 8.65 17.63
C ALA A 130 -9.90 7.49 17.98
N ILE A 131 -10.96 7.77 18.75
CA ILE A 131 -11.99 6.78 19.09
C ILE A 131 -12.71 6.30 17.83
N ARG A 132 -13.06 7.22 16.93
CA ARG A 132 -13.72 6.88 15.68
C ARG A 132 -12.80 6.06 14.78
N ASN A 133 -11.54 6.46 14.64
CA ASN A 133 -10.58 5.80 13.76
C ASN A 133 -10.15 4.43 14.29
N SER A 134 -9.95 4.28 15.60
CA SER A 134 -9.70 2.98 16.23
C SER A 134 -10.90 2.04 16.06
N SER A 135 -12.12 2.54 16.25
CA SER A 135 -13.34 1.76 15.99
C SER A 135 -13.47 1.38 14.51
N LYS A 136 -13.21 2.30 13.57
CA LYS A 136 -13.20 1.99 12.13
C LYS A 136 -12.13 0.95 11.77
N LEU A 137 -10.98 0.98 12.42
CA LEU A 137 -9.89 0.05 12.13
C LEU A 137 -10.17 -1.35 12.67
N VAL A 138 -10.60 -1.46 13.94
CA VAL A 138 -10.86 -2.74 14.65
C VAL A 138 -12.25 -3.30 14.28
N PHE A 139 -13.27 -2.46 14.33
CA PHE A 139 -14.67 -2.78 14.08
C PHE A 139 -15.17 -2.35 12.70
N SER A 140 -14.29 -2.22 11.70
CA SER A 140 -14.72 -2.20 10.28
C SER A 140 -15.71 -3.32 9.94
N GLN A 141 -15.74 -4.38 10.76
CA GLN A 141 -16.64 -5.52 10.70
C GLN A 141 -18.07 -5.24 11.20
N LYS A 142 -18.31 -4.22 12.04
CA LYS A 142 -19.61 -3.89 12.66
C LYS A 142 -20.26 -2.61 12.13
N ASN A 143 -19.52 -1.65 11.56
CA ASN A 143 -20.12 -0.45 10.92
C ASN A 143 -20.75 -0.75 9.54
N ALA A 144 -20.65 -1.99 9.07
CA ALA A 144 -21.69 -2.57 8.23
C ALA A 144 -22.82 -3.09 9.14
N GLN A 145 -23.59 -2.16 9.73
CA GLN A 145 -24.94 -2.45 10.26
C GLN A 145 -25.97 -2.52 9.13
N VAL A 146 -25.49 -2.78 7.91
CA VAL A 146 -26.28 -3.46 6.92
C VAL A 146 -26.14 -4.94 7.26
N ASP A 147 -27.25 -5.57 7.63
CA ASP A 147 -27.44 -7.01 7.90
C ASP A 147 -26.27 -7.86 7.36
N PRO A 148 -25.59 -8.75 8.11
CA PRO A 148 -24.44 -9.52 7.60
C PRO A 148 -24.67 -10.30 6.28
N LYS A 149 -25.92 -10.38 5.81
CA LYS A 149 -26.34 -10.82 4.47
C LYS A 149 -26.11 -9.80 3.34
N LEU A 150 -25.91 -8.52 3.63
CA LEU A 150 -25.77 -7.39 2.70
C LEU A 150 -24.33 -6.90 2.50
N ILE A 151 -23.35 -7.35 3.30
CA ILE A 151 -21.96 -7.31 2.85
C ILE A 151 -21.90 -8.25 1.64
N SER A 152 -21.72 -7.70 0.43
CA SER A 152 -21.67 -8.55 -0.76
C SER A 152 -20.62 -9.65 -0.54
N ASN A 153 -20.95 -10.89 -0.89
CA ASN A 153 -20.03 -12.02 -0.78
C ASN A 153 -18.65 -11.70 -1.39
N GLU A 154 -18.64 -10.84 -2.41
CA GLU A 154 -17.46 -10.28 -3.07
C GLU A 154 -16.52 -9.53 -2.11
N GLU A 155 -17.01 -8.57 -1.31
CA GLU A 155 -16.17 -7.82 -0.36
C GLU A 155 -15.60 -8.71 0.74
N ARG A 156 -16.31 -9.78 1.11
CA ARG A 156 -15.79 -10.80 2.03
C ARG A 156 -14.68 -11.65 1.40
N THR A 157 -14.80 -11.96 0.11
CA THR A 157 -13.77 -12.74 -0.62
C THR A 157 -12.47 -11.95 -0.83
N LEU A 158 -12.55 -10.65 -1.10
CA LEU A 158 -11.36 -9.80 -1.28
C LEU A 158 -10.53 -9.61 0.01
N ARG A 159 -11.07 -9.96 1.18
CA ARG A 159 -10.35 -9.89 2.47
C ARG A 159 -9.11 -10.79 2.50
N LEU A 160 -9.05 -11.84 1.68
CA LEU A 160 -7.86 -12.69 1.60
C LEU A 160 -6.60 -11.92 1.23
N PHE A 161 -6.73 -10.81 0.48
CA PHE A 161 -5.60 -9.97 0.14
C PHE A 161 -5.01 -9.27 1.37
N SER A 162 -5.80 -9.06 2.43
CA SER A 162 -5.27 -8.49 3.67
C SER A 162 -4.34 -9.49 4.38
N GLY A 163 -4.76 -10.76 4.49
CA GLY A 163 -3.87 -11.80 5.03
C GLY A 163 -2.63 -12.01 4.17
N LEU A 164 -2.77 -12.02 2.85
CA LEU A 164 -1.62 -12.15 1.95
C LEU A 164 -0.61 -11.01 2.11
N ARG A 165 -1.10 -9.75 2.18
CA ARG A 165 -0.26 -8.59 2.48
C ARG A 165 0.46 -8.71 3.82
N PHE A 166 -0.21 -9.23 4.85
CA PHE A 166 0.41 -9.43 6.16
C PHE A 166 1.60 -10.39 6.08
N TYR A 167 1.43 -11.57 5.49
CA TYR A 167 2.52 -12.55 5.36
C TYR A 167 3.66 -12.03 4.46
N CYS A 168 3.35 -11.35 3.36
CA CYS A 168 4.36 -10.71 2.52
C CYS A 168 5.12 -9.62 3.29
N MET A 169 4.44 -8.84 4.13
CA MET A 169 5.10 -7.82 4.95
C MET A 169 6.00 -8.45 6.03
N LEU A 170 5.56 -9.54 6.68
CA LEU A 170 6.44 -10.29 7.59
C LEU A 170 7.70 -10.80 6.88
N TRP A 171 7.57 -11.27 5.64
CA TRP A 171 8.72 -11.70 4.85
C TRP A 171 9.69 -10.54 4.56
N ILE A 172 9.16 -9.36 4.21
CA ILE A 172 9.96 -8.13 4.04
C ILE A 172 10.65 -7.73 5.35
N LEU A 173 9.95 -7.80 6.49
CA LEU A 173 10.51 -7.48 7.80
C LEU A 173 11.61 -8.46 8.21
N TYR A 174 11.43 -9.76 7.95
CA TYR A 174 12.48 -10.77 8.16
C TYR A 174 13.73 -10.44 7.34
N ALA A 175 13.55 -10.11 6.06
CA ALA A 175 14.66 -9.78 5.19
C ALA A 175 15.38 -8.49 5.63
N ASN A 176 14.65 -7.43 5.93
CA ASN A 176 15.25 -6.17 6.40
C ASN A 176 15.87 -6.28 7.79
N THR A 177 15.39 -7.19 8.64
CA THR A 177 16.06 -7.50 9.91
C THR A 177 17.49 -7.97 9.64
N ILE A 178 17.71 -8.79 8.61
CA ILE A 178 19.05 -9.28 8.25
C ILE A 178 19.82 -8.22 7.47
N ALA A 179 19.22 -7.61 6.45
CA ALA A 179 19.88 -6.64 5.56
C ALA A 179 20.41 -5.44 6.34
N LEU A 180 19.58 -4.85 7.22
CA LEU A 180 19.91 -3.62 7.94
C LEU A 180 20.92 -3.81 9.08
N THR A 181 21.36 -5.03 9.36
CA THR A 181 22.47 -5.27 10.32
C THR A 181 23.77 -4.59 9.89
N GLU A 182 23.95 -4.33 8.59
CA GLU A 182 25.14 -3.66 8.03
C GLU A 182 25.30 -2.22 8.53
N TRP A 183 24.20 -1.58 8.95
CA TRP A 183 24.23 -0.23 9.52
C TRP A 183 24.70 -0.23 10.98
N GLY A 184 24.61 -1.37 11.68
CA GLY A 184 25.14 -1.56 13.03
C GLY A 184 26.56 -2.12 13.06
N VAL A 185 27.04 -2.50 14.25
CA VAL A 185 28.32 -3.18 14.44
C VAL A 185 28.09 -4.69 14.47
N VAL A 186 28.66 -5.43 13.52
CA VAL A 186 28.51 -6.88 13.40
C VAL A 186 29.77 -7.60 13.88
N GLU A 187 29.63 -8.54 14.80
CA GLU A 187 30.75 -9.29 15.40
C GLU A 187 31.40 -10.25 14.39
N ASN A 188 30.58 -11.04 13.69
CA ASN A 188 31.02 -12.11 12.79
C ASN A 188 30.84 -11.77 11.31
N ILE A 189 31.25 -10.56 10.91
CA ILE A 189 31.07 -10.08 9.53
C ILE A 189 31.71 -11.00 8.48
N LYS A 190 32.85 -11.63 8.83
CA LYS A 190 33.58 -12.59 7.97
C LYS A 190 32.80 -13.89 7.72
N ASP A 191 31.87 -14.24 8.61
CA ASP A 191 31.04 -15.44 8.47
C ASP A 191 29.76 -15.17 7.68
N LYS A 192 29.41 -13.89 7.45
CA LYS A 192 28.22 -13.48 6.68
C LYS A 192 28.09 -14.21 5.33
N PRO A 193 29.18 -14.41 4.56
CA PRO A 193 29.12 -15.20 3.32
C PRO A 193 28.73 -16.65 3.47
N ASN A 194 29.07 -17.27 4.61
CA ASN A 194 28.68 -18.66 4.87
C ASN A 194 27.18 -18.80 5.12
N PHE A 195 26.46 -17.72 5.49
CA PHE A 195 25.00 -17.77 5.63
C PHE A 195 24.29 -18.00 4.29
N PHE A 196 24.78 -17.41 3.20
CA PHE A 196 24.21 -17.62 1.87
C PHE A 196 24.41 -19.04 1.33
N LYS A 197 25.29 -19.84 1.95
CA LYS A 197 25.47 -21.27 1.66
C LYS A 197 24.41 -22.15 2.31
N ASN A 198 23.63 -21.63 3.26
CA ASN A 198 22.51 -22.36 3.84
C ASN A 198 21.27 -22.26 2.95
N PHE A 199 20.74 -23.42 2.55
CA PHE A 199 19.57 -23.53 1.68
C PHE A 199 18.34 -22.75 2.20
N PHE A 200 18.08 -22.79 3.51
CA PHE A 200 16.94 -22.07 4.08
C PHE A 200 17.14 -20.56 4.12
N PHE A 201 18.40 -20.10 4.10
CA PHE A 201 18.71 -18.68 4.09
C PHE A 201 18.38 -18.02 2.75
N THR A 202 18.22 -18.78 1.65
CA THR A 202 17.74 -18.26 0.36
C THR A 202 16.38 -17.56 0.44
N VAL A 203 15.58 -17.85 1.46
CA VAL A 203 14.33 -17.13 1.73
C VAL A 203 14.58 -15.64 1.97
N PHE A 204 15.73 -15.24 2.53
CA PHE A 204 16.08 -13.83 2.72
C PHE A 204 16.20 -13.07 1.38
N PRO A 205 17.16 -13.36 0.49
CA PRO A 205 17.31 -12.63 -0.77
C PRO A 205 16.13 -12.84 -1.73
N ALA A 206 15.27 -13.84 -1.51
CA ALA A 206 14.03 -14.03 -2.25
C ALA A 206 12.87 -13.11 -1.79
N ALA A 207 13.01 -12.37 -0.68
CA ALA A 207 11.94 -11.53 -0.15
C ALA A 207 11.48 -10.40 -1.09
N PHE A 208 12.27 -10.05 -2.12
CA PHE A 208 11.85 -9.15 -3.19
C PHE A 208 10.59 -9.63 -3.95
N PHE A 209 10.33 -10.94 -3.98
CA PHE A 209 9.08 -11.47 -4.55
C PHE A 209 7.84 -11.08 -3.73
N ALA A 210 8.00 -10.73 -2.45
CA ALA A 210 6.91 -10.17 -1.67
C ALA A 210 6.40 -8.85 -2.26
N ALA A 211 7.31 -8.00 -2.77
CA ALA A 211 6.93 -6.75 -3.45
C ALA A 211 6.14 -7.02 -4.73
N ASP A 212 6.48 -8.06 -5.49
CA ASP A 212 5.71 -8.47 -6.67
C ASP A 212 4.27 -8.85 -6.31
N VAL A 213 4.07 -9.52 -5.17
CA VAL A 213 2.72 -9.81 -4.66
C VAL A 213 1.98 -8.53 -4.29
N PHE A 214 2.63 -7.55 -3.67
CA PHE A 214 2.02 -6.24 -3.41
C PHE A 214 1.59 -5.56 -4.71
N PHE A 215 2.43 -5.54 -5.73
CA PHE A 215 2.10 -4.96 -7.03
C PHE A 215 0.95 -5.70 -7.73
N PHE A 216 0.94 -7.03 -7.70
CA PHE A 216 -0.17 -7.83 -8.20
C PHE A 216 -1.49 -7.47 -7.50
N ILE A 217 -1.50 -7.39 -6.17
CA ILE A 217 -2.71 -7.04 -5.40
C ILE A 217 -3.14 -5.60 -5.70
N SER A 218 -2.19 -4.66 -5.81
CA SER A 218 -2.47 -3.27 -6.14
C SER A 218 -3.15 -3.14 -7.52
N GLY A 219 -2.60 -3.78 -8.55
CA GLY A 219 -3.19 -3.79 -9.89
C GLY A 219 -4.59 -4.41 -9.91
N PHE A 220 -4.75 -5.57 -9.24
CA PHE A 220 -6.04 -6.26 -9.12
C PHE A 220 -7.11 -5.37 -8.49
N LEU A 221 -6.82 -4.79 -7.33
CA LEU A 221 -7.79 -3.98 -6.58
C LEU A 221 -8.05 -2.63 -7.26
N ALA A 222 -7.04 -2.04 -7.92
CA ALA A 222 -7.18 -0.77 -8.62
C ALA A 222 -8.21 -0.88 -9.76
N ILE A 223 -8.03 -1.85 -10.67
CA ILE A 223 -8.96 -2.01 -11.80
C ILE A 223 -10.34 -2.47 -11.32
N TYR A 224 -10.41 -3.38 -10.33
CA TYR A 224 -11.67 -3.85 -9.79
C TYR A 224 -12.49 -2.69 -9.19
N SER A 225 -11.83 -1.79 -8.45
CA SER A 225 -12.48 -0.61 -7.87
C SER A 225 -12.96 0.39 -8.93
N ILE A 226 -12.18 0.58 -10.00
CA ILE A 226 -12.54 1.47 -11.12
C ILE A 226 -13.72 0.92 -11.92
N LEU A 227 -13.73 -0.37 -12.22
CA LEU A 227 -14.84 -1.00 -12.95
C LEU A 227 -16.14 -1.06 -12.13
N LYS A 228 -16.06 -1.05 -10.79
CA LYS A 228 -17.24 -0.98 -9.90
C LYS A 228 -18.00 0.35 -9.98
N LEU A 229 -17.38 1.44 -10.44
CA LEU A 229 -18.06 2.74 -10.57
C LEU A 229 -19.15 2.67 -11.66
N LYS A 230 -20.33 3.25 -11.47
CA LYS A 230 -21.37 3.22 -12.52
C LYS A 230 -21.02 4.21 -13.65
N ASN A 231 -20.88 5.48 -13.31
CA ASN A 231 -20.57 6.56 -14.25
C ASN A 231 -19.08 6.85 -14.21
N TYR A 232 -18.35 6.29 -15.20
CA TYR A 232 -16.91 6.43 -15.28
C TYR A 232 -16.52 7.15 -16.57
N THR A 233 -16.15 8.42 -16.41
CA THR A 233 -15.73 9.35 -17.45
C THR A 233 -14.26 9.73 -17.29
N TYR A 234 -13.70 10.47 -18.25
CA TYR A 234 -12.35 11.04 -18.15
C TYR A 234 -12.16 11.94 -16.92
N VAL A 235 -13.20 12.67 -16.50
CA VAL A 235 -13.17 13.49 -15.28
C VAL A 235 -13.02 12.60 -14.05
N THR A 236 -13.83 11.55 -13.95
CA THR A 236 -13.70 10.60 -12.84
C THR A 236 -12.36 9.89 -12.86
N ALA A 237 -11.79 9.59 -14.03
CA ALA A 237 -10.45 9.00 -14.15
C ALA A 237 -9.37 9.92 -13.57
N PHE A 238 -9.41 11.22 -13.88
CA PHE A 238 -8.48 12.21 -13.33
C PHE A 238 -8.60 12.32 -11.80
N TYR A 239 -9.84 12.33 -11.30
CA TYR A 239 -10.11 12.38 -9.86
C TYR A 239 -9.45 11.21 -9.11
N GLN A 240 -9.39 10.01 -9.71
CA GLN A 240 -8.76 8.84 -9.07
C GLN A 240 -7.26 9.03 -8.81
N TYR A 241 -6.55 9.82 -9.62
CA TYR A 241 -5.14 10.13 -9.38
C TYR A 241 -4.97 10.98 -8.13
N GLY A 242 -5.75 12.07 -8.03
CA GLY A 242 -5.76 12.94 -6.85
C GLY A 242 -6.06 12.16 -5.58
N ARG A 243 -7.10 11.32 -5.59
CA ARG A 243 -7.45 10.46 -4.45
C ARG A 243 -6.30 9.55 -4.02
N ARG A 244 -5.58 8.96 -4.98
CA ARG A 244 -4.44 8.07 -4.64
C ARG A 244 -3.30 8.88 -4.01
N LEU A 245 -2.99 10.06 -4.54
CA LEU A 245 -1.96 10.94 -3.97
C LEU A 245 -2.31 11.43 -2.56
N PHE A 246 -3.54 11.89 -2.34
CA PHE A 246 -4.03 12.30 -1.01
C PHE A 246 -3.99 11.17 0.03
N ARG A 247 -4.02 9.91 -0.41
CA ARG A 247 -3.87 8.75 0.47
C ARG A 247 -2.40 8.44 0.80
N LEU A 248 -1.47 8.64 -0.14
CA LEU A 248 -0.06 8.24 0.01
C LEU A 248 0.79 9.34 0.63
N ILE A 249 0.70 10.56 0.09
CA ILE A 249 1.62 11.67 0.42
C ILE A 249 1.61 12.04 1.91
N PRO A 250 0.46 12.18 2.60
CA PRO A 250 0.46 12.67 3.97
C PRO A 250 1.27 11.80 4.93
N MET A 251 1.17 10.47 4.77
CA MET A 251 1.91 9.54 5.61
C MET A 251 3.41 9.55 5.29
N ILE A 252 3.79 9.59 4.01
CA ILE A 252 5.20 9.69 3.59
C ILE A 252 5.82 10.99 4.14
N ALA A 253 5.13 12.12 3.96
CA ALA A 253 5.59 13.41 4.45
C ALA A 253 5.75 13.41 5.98
N PHE A 254 4.79 12.85 6.71
CA PHE A 254 4.86 12.74 8.16
C PHE A 254 6.07 11.91 8.61
N VAL A 255 6.25 10.69 8.06
CA VAL A 255 7.39 9.84 8.40
C VAL A 255 8.71 10.53 8.07
N MET A 256 8.82 11.16 6.90
CA MET A 256 10.03 11.85 6.45
C MET A 256 10.43 12.97 7.43
N ILE A 257 9.48 13.83 7.79
CA ILE A 257 9.72 14.97 8.69
C ILE A 257 10.09 14.47 10.09
N VAL A 258 9.33 13.52 10.64
CA VAL A 258 9.58 12.97 11.98
C VAL A 258 10.92 12.24 12.04
N SER A 259 11.26 11.45 11.02
CA SER A 259 12.51 10.68 10.99
C SER A 259 13.73 11.59 10.93
N LYS A 260 13.68 12.62 10.08
CA LYS A 260 14.79 13.56 9.91
C LYS A 260 14.96 14.50 11.10
N PHE A 261 13.86 15.09 11.59
CA PHE A 261 13.95 16.21 12.53
C PHE A 261 13.66 15.83 13.98
N VAL A 262 12.90 14.77 14.25
CA VAL A 262 12.51 14.41 15.62
C VAL A 262 13.30 13.21 16.10
N ILE A 263 13.27 12.10 15.35
CA ILE A 263 13.94 10.85 15.76
C ILE A 263 15.47 11.03 15.81
N SER A 264 16.06 11.80 14.89
CA SER A 264 17.51 12.08 14.88
C SER A 264 18.05 12.67 16.19
N ARG A 265 17.20 13.32 17.01
CA ARG A 265 17.57 13.85 18.32
C ARG A 265 17.63 12.81 19.43
N PHE A 266 16.96 11.67 19.25
CA PHE A 266 16.88 10.60 20.25
C PHE A 266 17.75 9.40 19.89
N VAL A 267 18.39 9.40 18.71
CA VAL A 267 19.32 8.35 18.30
C VAL A 267 20.69 8.68 18.85
N GLU A 268 21.06 7.99 19.93
CA GLU A 268 22.36 8.09 20.60
C GLU A 268 23.03 6.73 20.58
N GLY A 269 24.26 6.62 20.06
CA GLY A 269 24.95 5.34 20.00
C GLY A 269 26.20 5.37 19.13
N PRO A 270 26.95 4.26 19.07
CA PRO A 270 28.23 4.22 18.39
C PRO A 270 28.14 4.49 16.88
N MET A 271 26.96 4.25 16.29
CA MET A 271 26.72 4.40 14.86
C MET A 271 25.64 5.46 14.55
N CYS A 272 25.33 6.35 15.50
CA CYS A 272 24.27 7.36 15.34
C CYS A 272 24.49 8.29 14.13
N GLN A 273 25.75 8.53 13.74
CA GLN A 273 26.10 9.29 12.55
C GLN A 273 25.48 8.69 11.27
N ARG A 274 25.49 7.36 11.12
CA ARG A 274 24.92 6.68 9.95
C ARG A 274 23.42 6.88 9.82
N TYR A 275 22.71 6.97 10.95
CA TYR A 275 21.28 7.31 10.92
C TYR A 275 21.08 8.71 10.33
N ASN A 276 21.90 9.68 10.73
CA ASN A 276 21.78 11.05 10.24
C ASN A 276 22.14 11.17 8.76
N GLU A 277 23.22 10.52 8.33
CA GLU A 277 23.65 10.48 6.92
C GLU A 277 22.51 9.98 6.00
N GLU A 278 21.76 8.96 6.40
CA GLU A 278 20.60 8.45 5.65
C GLU A 278 19.49 9.51 5.42
N PHE A 279 19.37 10.51 6.31
CA PHE A 279 18.35 11.56 6.22
C PHE A 279 18.90 12.95 5.84
N ASP A 280 20.21 13.10 5.66
CA ASP A 280 20.81 14.40 5.34
C ASP A 280 20.36 14.88 3.96
N ASP A 281 20.43 14.00 2.96
CA ASP A 281 20.00 14.27 1.59
C ASP A 281 18.50 14.53 1.42
N CYS A 282 17.68 14.19 2.42
CA CYS A 282 16.27 14.60 2.44
C CYS A 282 16.09 16.12 2.43
N GLY A 283 17.09 16.92 2.82
CA GLY A 283 17.00 18.38 2.69
C GLY A 283 16.91 18.84 1.23
N LYS A 284 17.59 18.11 0.34
CA LYS A 284 17.71 18.42 -1.09
C LYS A 284 16.67 17.68 -1.94
N TYR A 285 16.35 16.43 -1.57
CA TYR A 285 15.57 15.53 -2.40
C TYR A 285 14.21 15.12 -1.83
N PHE A 286 13.70 15.75 -0.75
CA PHE A 286 12.36 15.45 -0.21
C PHE A 286 11.24 15.51 -1.26
N TRP A 287 11.34 16.45 -2.20
CA TRP A 287 10.33 16.67 -3.24
C TRP A 287 10.18 15.46 -4.18
N THR A 288 11.21 14.63 -4.32
CA THR A 288 11.17 13.42 -5.17
C THR A 288 10.17 12.40 -4.64
N ASN A 289 10.03 12.29 -3.31
CA ASN A 289 9.02 11.47 -2.64
C ASN A 289 7.60 12.02 -2.82
N LEU A 290 7.45 13.35 -2.79
CA LEU A 290 6.15 14.01 -2.96
C LEU A 290 5.64 13.91 -4.40
N LEU A 291 6.54 14.02 -5.38
CA LEU A 291 6.23 13.85 -6.81
C LEU A 291 6.19 12.38 -7.26
N MET A 292 6.49 11.42 -6.38
CA MET A 292 6.52 9.98 -6.69
C MET A 292 7.53 9.62 -7.80
N VAL A 293 8.72 10.23 -7.76
CA VAL A 293 9.82 10.04 -8.75
C VAL A 293 11.15 9.64 -8.11
N ASN A 294 11.16 9.31 -6.81
CA ASN A 294 12.38 8.97 -6.08
C ASN A 294 13.07 7.68 -6.56
N ASN A 295 12.40 6.85 -7.36
CA ASN A 295 12.99 5.68 -8.02
C ASN A 295 13.76 6.02 -9.31
N PHE A 296 13.64 7.25 -9.81
CA PHE A 296 14.38 7.78 -10.96
C PHE A 296 15.49 8.75 -10.56
N TYR A 297 15.25 9.53 -9.50
CA TYR A 297 16.16 10.61 -9.13
C TYR A 297 16.25 10.78 -7.60
N PRO A 298 17.47 11.01 -7.06
CA PRO A 298 18.77 10.96 -7.73
C PRO A 298 19.19 9.56 -8.21
N ALA A 299 20.13 9.50 -9.15
CA ALA A 299 20.59 8.24 -9.75
C ALA A 299 21.22 7.31 -8.71
N HIS A 300 22.18 7.83 -7.94
CA HIS A 300 22.86 7.11 -6.87
C HIS A 300 21.93 6.83 -5.69
N LEU A 301 21.99 5.60 -5.17
CA LEU A 301 21.11 5.12 -4.10
C LEU A 301 21.33 5.88 -2.79
N GLU A 302 22.59 6.15 -2.44
CA GLU A 302 22.99 6.83 -1.21
C GLU A 302 22.45 8.25 -1.12
N SER A 303 22.28 8.92 -2.25
CA SER A 303 21.75 10.29 -2.29
C SER A 303 20.23 10.38 -2.18
N ARG A 304 19.52 9.25 -2.09
CA ARG A 304 18.06 9.24 -2.11
C ARG A 304 17.50 9.43 -0.72
N CYS A 305 16.59 10.39 -0.59
CA CYS A 305 15.78 10.53 0.60
C CYS A 305 14.81 9.35 0.75
N MET A 306 14.91 8.62 1.86
CA MET A 306 14.08 7.44 2.16
C MET A 306 14.06 6.45 0.99
N SER A 307 15.23 5.91 0.66
CA SER A 307 15.43 5.05 -0.51
C SER A 307 14.39 3.93 -0.64
N TRP A 308 13.88 3.39 0.48
CA TRP A 308 12.86 2.33 0.55
C TRP A 308 11.46 2.73 0.07
N THR A 309 11.13 4.01 -0.11
CA THR A 309 9.79 4.42 -0.58
C THR A 309 9.59 4.22 -2.09
N TRP A 310 10.61 3.73 -2.81
CA TRP A 310 10.57 3.44 -4.24
C TRP A 310 9.33 2.64 -4.66
N PHE A 311 8.85 1.70 -3.80
CA PHE A 311 7.68 0.87 -4.11
C PHE A 311 6.40 1.71 -4.25
N ALA A 312 6.26 2.79 -3.47
CA ALA A 312 5.10 3.67 -3.52
C ALA A 312 5.11 4.49 -4.83
N SER A 313 6.28 4.97 -5.24
CA SER A 313 6.46 5.67 -6.51
C SER A 313 6.18 4.78 -7.71
N VAL A 314 6.74 3.56 -7.72
CA VAL A 314 6.51 2.57 -8.78
C VAL A 314 5.03 2.19 -8.87
N ASP A 315 4.38 1.91 -7.73
CA ASP A 315 2.94 1.62 -7.66
C ASP A 315 2.08 2.77 -8.22
N PHE A 316 2.41 4.02 -7.89
CA PHE A 316 1.72 5.19 -8.42
C PHE A 316 1.94 5.36 -9.93
N GLN A 317 3.18 5.21 -10.40
CA GLN A 317 3.54 5.28 -11.83
C GLN A 317 2.79 4.25 -12.67
N MET A 318 2.70 3.00 -12.21
CA MET A 318 1.90 1.98 -12.88
C MET A 318 0.39 2.25 -12.78
N PHE A 319 -0.05 2.86 -11.67
CA PHE A 319 -1.45 3.28 -11.52
C PHE A 319 -1.86 4.36 -12.51
N LEU A 320 -0.95 5.20 -13.02
CA LEU A 320 -1.29 6.21 -14.04
C LEU A 320 -1.94 5.61 -15.29
N LEU A 321 -1.66 4.33 -15.60
CA LEU A 321 -2.30 3.65 -16.74
C LEU A 321 -3.66 3.04 -16.39
N VAL A 322 -3.95 2.74 -15.12
CA VAL A 322 -5.15 1.95 -14.74
C VAL A 322 -6.46 2.70 -14.96
N PRO A 323 -6.61 3.99 -14.61
CA PRO A 323 -7.81 4.74 -14.94
C PRO A 323 -8.11 4.78 -16.43
N LEU A 324 -7.09 4.88 -17.29
CA LEU A 324 -7.23 4.82 -18.75
C LEU A 324 -7.63 3.42 -19.21
N LEU A 325 -7.00 2.37 -18.66
CA LEU A 325 -7.41 0.98 -18.89
C LEU A 325 -8.88 0.76 -18.52
N GLY A 326 -9.35 1.37 -17.44
CA GLY A 326 -10.76 1.34 -17.03
C GLY A 326 -11.71 1.87 -18.10
N ILE A 327 -11.32 2.93 -18.82
CA ILE A 327 -12.10 3.46 -19.97
C ILE A 327 -12.09 2.44 -21.11
N ILE A 328 -10.90 1.93 -21.48
CA ILE A 328 -10.74 0.95 -22.57
C ILE A 328 -11.58 -0.30 -22.30
N PHE A 329 -11.54 -0.84 -21.08
CA PHE A 329 -12.31 -2.03 -20.69
C PHE A 329 -13.83 -1.83 -20.79
N ARG A 330 -14.33 -0.61 -20.54
CA ARG A 330 -15.75 -0.29 -20.68
C ARG A 330 -16.16 -0.11 -22.14
N MET A 331 -15.29 0.45 -22.97
CA MET A 331 -15.54 0.59 -24.40
C MET A 331 -15.50 -0.77 -25.09
N ASN A 332 -14.44 -1.55 -24.86
CA ASN A 332 -14.27 -2.87 -25.43
C ASN A 332 -13.36 -3.75 -24.54
N LYS A 333 -13.96 -4.78 -23.94
CA LYS A 333 -13.27 -5.74 -23.06
C LYS A 333 -12.09 -6.42 -23.75
N PHE A 334 -12.24 -6.80 -25.02
CA PHE A 334 -11.20 -7.50 -25.78
C PHE A 334 -9.96 -6.62 -25.95
N ILE A 335 -10.16 -5.36 -26.36
CA ILE A 335 -9.06 -4.38 -26.49
C ILE A 335 -8.39 -4.17 -25.13
N GLY A 336 -9.16 -4.06 -24.05
CA GLY A 336 -8.62 -3.95 -22.69
C GLY A 336 -7.71 -5.13 -22.32
N TYR A 337 -8.12 -6.37 -22.63
CA TYR A 337 -7.27 -7.55 -22.37
C TYR A 337 -6.02 -7.58 -23.25
N VAL A 338 -6.14 -7.30 -24.56
CA VAL A 338 -5.00 -7.29 -25.49
C VAL A 338 -3.98 -6.24 -25.06
N PHE A 339 -4.43 -5.03 -24.74
CA PHE A 339 -3.54 -3.96 -24.31
C PHE A 339 -2.89 -4.25 -22.94
N THR A 340 -3.63 -4.85 -22.01
CA THR A 340 -3.04 -5.29 -20.72
C THR A 340 -1.96 -6.36 -20.93
N LEU A 341 -2.19 -7.34 -21.81
CA LEU A 341 -1.20 -8.37 -22.13
C LEU A 341 0.00 -7.81 -22.89
N PHE A 342 -0.22 -6.81 -23.75
CA PHE A 342 0.86 -6.06 -24.39
C PHE A 342 1.76 -5.39 -23.36
N LEU A 343 1.21 -4.73 -22.33
CA LEU A 343 1.99 -4.11 -21.25
C LEU A 343 2.81 -5.15 -20.46
N VAL A 344 2.27 -6.34 -20.22
CA VAL A 344 3.01 -7.46 -19.60
C VAL A 344 4.16 -7.90 -20.50
N GLY A 345 3.90 -8.14 -21.78
CA GLY A 345 4.93 -8.53 -22.76
C GLY A 345 6.02 -7.47 -22.93
N LEU A 346 5.63 -6.19 -22.93
CA LEU A 346 6.56 -5.06 -22.99
C LEU A 346 7.44 -5.01 -21.74
N GLY A 347 6.89 -5.19 -20.55
CA GLY A 347 7.67 -5.24 -19.30
C GLY A 347 8.69 -6.39 -19.29
N VAL A 348 8.27 -7.58 -19.73
CA VAL A 348 9.16 -8.75 -19.89
C VAL A 348 10.28 -8.45 -20.89
N PHE A 349 9.93 -7.92 -22.07
CA PHE A 349 10.89 -7.57 -23.10
C PHE A 349 11.89 -6.50 -22.65
N LEU A 350 11.41 -5.40 -22.05
CA LEU A 350 12.27 -4.33 -21.54
C LEU A 350 13.19 -4.82 -20.42
N THR A 351 12.70 -5.71 -19.55
CA THR A 351 13.54 -6.29 -18.49
C THR A 351 14.67 -7.13 -19.07
N ALA A 352 14.37 -7.98 -20.06
CA ALA A 352 15.38 -8.80 -20.73
C ALA A 352 16.41 -7.94 -21.48
N LEU A 353 15.91 -6.96 -22.25
CA LEU A 353 16.74 -6.06 -23.05
C LEU A 353 17.67 -5.22 -22.17
N LEU A 354 17.12 -4.56 -21.15
CA LEU A 354 17.90 -3.65 -20.31
C LEU A 354 18.88 -4.41 -19.40
N ASN A 355 18.52 -5.60 -18.89
CA ASN A 355 19.48 -6.42 -18.16
C ASN A 355 20.59 -6.93 -19.06
N GLY A 356 20.27 -7.35 -20.30
CA GLY A 356 21.26 -7.85 -21.25
C GLY A 356 22.19 -6.79 -21.82
N LEU A 357 21.78 -5.51 -21.82
CA LEU A 357 22.59 -4.37 -22.25
C LEU A 357 23.35 -3.68 -21.11
N SER A 358 23.09 -4.06 -19.86
CA SER A 358 23.70 -3.46 -18.67
C SER A 358 25.19 -3.79 -18.58
N SER A 359 25.98 -2.87 -18.01
CA SER A 359 27.39 -3.10 -17.64
C SER A 359 27.54 -4.15 -16.54
N SER A 360 26.59 -4.19 -15.60
CA SER A 360 26.44 -5.26 -14.60
C SER A 360 25.11 -5.97 -14.81
N THR A 361 25.17 -7.24 -15.24
CA THR A 361 23.98 -8.09 -15.28
C THR A 361 23.74 -8.68 -13.91
N GLY A 362 22.50 -8.60 -13.43
CA GLY A 362 22.13 -9.13 -12.13
C GLY A 362 20.91 -10.06 -12.17
N ALA A 363 20.81 -10.91 -11.15
CA ALA A 363 19.65 -11.78 -10.91
C ALA A 363 18.99 -11.55 -9.54
N ASN A 364 19.66 -10.81 -8.63
CA ASN A 364 19.13 -10.53 -7.30
C ASN A 364 19.45 -9.09 -6.85
N PRO A 365 18.44 -8.31 -6.42
CA PRO A 365 18.67 -6.92 -6.05
C PRO A 365 19.39 -6.69 -4.71
N TYR A 366 19.54 -7.72 -3.86
CA TYR A 366 20.35 -7.57 -2.65
C TYR A 366 21.84 -7.78 -2.93
N LEU A 367 22.18 -8.61 -3.92
CA LEU A 367 23.58 -8.93 -4.26
C LEU A 367 24.16 -7.97 -5.30
N ASP A 368 23.31 -7.37 -6.14
CA ASP A 368 23.73 -6.45 -7.20
C ASP A 368 22.98 -5.11 -7.07
N THR A 369 23.72 -4.09 -6.65
CA THR A 369 23.20 -2.74 -6.42
C THR A 369 22.85 -2.04 -7.74
N GLU A 370 23.62 -2.23 -8.80
CA GLU A 370 23.33 -1.65 -10.12
C GLU A 370 22.04 -2.27 -10.68
N PHE A 371 21.89 -3.59 -10.57
CA PHE A 371 20.64 -4.27 -10.91
C PHE A 371 19.46 -3.72 -10.09
N PHE A 372 19.66 -3.42 -8.80
CA PHE A 372 18.63 -2.79 -7.98
C PHE A 372 18.25 -1.40 -8.49
N THR A 373 19.22 -0.52 -8.70
CA THR A 373 19.00 0.90 -9.02
C THR A 373 18.52 1.14 -10.45
N ASP A 374 19.02 0.36 -11.39
CA ASP A 374 18.89 0.65 -12.83
C ASP A 374 17.76 -0.15 -13.45
N LEU A 375 17.41 -1.29 -12.85
CA LEU A 375 16.39 -2.19 -13.38
C LEU A 375 15.28 -2.51 -12.38
N TYR A 376 15.60 -3.03 -11.19
CA TYR A 376 14.61 -3.63 -10.30
C TYR A 376 13.53 -2.63 -9.85
N ILE A 377 13.93 -1.44 -9.40
CA ILE A 377 13.02 -0.40 -8.89
C ILE A 377 12.32 0.42 -10.00
N LYS A 378 12.46 0.01 -11.25
CA LYS A 378 11.88 0.73 -12.39
C LYS A 378 10.49 0.19 -12.73
N PRO A 379 9.55 1.05 -13.18
CA PRO A 379 8.18 0.65 -13.42
C PRO A 379 8.02 -0.37 -14.55
N TRP A 380 8.94 -0.42 -15.53
CA TRP A 380 8.88 -1.44 -16.60
C TRP A 380 9.19 -2.85 -16.08
N ALA A 381 10.12 -2.99 -15.12
CA ALA A 381 10.46 -4.30 -14.54
C ALA A 381 9.36 -4.80 -13.58
N ARG A 382 8.77 -3.91 -12.78
CA ARG A 382 7.69 -4.24 -11.84
C ARG A 382 6.28 -4.13 -12.45
N GLY A 383 6.17 -3.65 -13.68
CA GLY A 383 4.92 -3.58 -14.46
C GLY A 383 4.31 -4.95 -14.68
N VAL A 384 5.15 -5.96 -14.89
CA VAL A 384 4.74 -7.35 -15.15
C VAL A 384 3.78 -7.89 -14.07
N PRO A 385 4.18 -8.01 -12.78
CA PRO A 385 3.28 -8.50 -11.74
C PRO A 385 2.03 -7.62 -11.56
N TYR A 386 2.16 -6.29 -11.72
CA TYR A 386 1.07 -5.34 -11.57
C TYR A 386 -0.02 -5.53 -12.64
N PHE A 387 0.35 -5.61 -13.91
CA PHE A 387 -0.59 -5.78 -15.02
C PHE A 387 -1.17 -7.20 -15.11
N ILE A 388 -0.47 -8.22 -14.62
CA ILE A 388 -1.08 -9.54 -14.35
C ILE A 388 -2.20 -9.39 -13.32
N GLY A 389 -1.98 -8.59 -12.27
CA GLY A 389 -3.02 -8.18 -11.31
C GLY A 389 -4.22 -7.53 -11.99
N VAL A 390 -3.99 -6.55 -12.87
CA VAL A 390 -5.05 -5.87 -13.64
C VAL A 390 -5.85 -6.87 -14.52
N TYR A 391 -5.15 -7.79 -15.17
CA TYR A 391 -5.79 -8.83 -15.98
C TYR A 391 -6.74 -9.70 -15.15
N PHE A 392 -6.27 -10.25 -14.02
CA PHE A 392 -7.12 -11.10 -13.19
C PHE A 392 -8.19 -10.32 -12.42
N GLY A 393 -7.93 -9.06 -12.04
CA GLY A 393 -8.89 -8.19 -11.37
C GLY A 393 -10.08 -7.82 -12.25
N SER A 394 -9.83 -7.48 -13.52
CA SER A 394 -10.89 -7.20 -14.50
C SER A 394 -11.70 -8.46 -14.83
N ARG A 395 -11.04 -9.61 -15.02
CA ARG A 395 -11.70 -10.91 -15.23
C ARG A 395 -12.59 -11.31 -14.06
N PHE A 396 -12.09 -11.15 -12.83
CA PHE A 396 -12.85 -11.45 -11.62
C PHE A 396 -14.05 -10.52 -11.46
N PHE A 397 -13.91 -9.23 -11.79
CA PHE A 397 -15.01 -8.26 -11.79
C PHE A 397 -16.16 -8.70 -12.70
N TYR A 398 -15.90 -8.97 -13.98
CA TYR A 398 -16.93 -9.37 -14.94
C TYR A 398 -17.58 -10.72 -14.58
N TYR A 399 -16.79 -11.65 -14.05
CA TYR A 399 -17.32 -12.91 -13.52
C TYR A 399 -18.26 -12.68 -12.33
N SER A 400 -17.84 -11.88 -11.34
CA SER A 400 -18.62 -11.64 -10.12
C SER A 400 -19.98 -10.97 -10.41
N ARG A 401 -20.04 -10.16 -11.45
CA ARG A 401 -21.26 -9.48 -11.90
C ARG A 401 -22.14 -10.33 -12.84
N ASN A 402 -21.80 -11.59 -13.09
CA ASN A 402 -22.47 -12.47 -14.06
C ASN A 402 -22.62 -11.83 -15.44
N VAL A 403 -21.72 -10.93 -15.81
CA VAL A 403 -21.77 -10.24 -17.12
C VAL A 403 -21.27 -11.17 -18.22
N ASP A 404 -20.31 -12.04 -17.89
CA ASP A 404 -19.77 -13.04 -18.81
C ASP A 404 -19.86 -14.44 -18.17
N GLU A 405 -20.40 -15.43 -18.89
CA GLU A 405 -20.25 -16.85 -18.54
C GLU A 405 -18.79 -17.26 -18.71
N ASN A 406 -17.98 -16.95 -17.71
CA ASN A 406 -16.55 -17.20 -17.78
C ASN A 406 -16.28 -18.68 -17.48
N ILE A 407 -16.27 -19.48 -18.55
CA ILE A 407 -16.02 -20.93 -18.54
C ILE A 407 -14.81 -21.28 -17.67
N PHE A 408 -13.77 -20.44 -17.70
CA PHE A 408 -12.56 -20.61 -16.89
C PHE A 408 -12.84 -20.61 -15.38
N PHE A 409 -13.52 -19.58 -14.85
CA PHE A 409 -13.83 -19.50 -13.41
C PHE A 409 -14.85 -20.56 -12.99
N ASN A 410 -15.81 -20.89 -13.86
CA ASN A 410 -16.76 -21.97 -13.59
C ASN A 410 -16.05 -23.33 -13.48
N LYS A 411 -15.10 -23.63 -14.39
CA LYS A 411 -14.26 -24.83 -14.31
C LYS A 411 -13.51 -24.90 -12.98
N ILE A 412 -12.88 -23.82 -12.53
CA ILE A 412 -12.16 -23.79 -11.24
C ILE A 412 -13.13 -24.00 -10.05
N LYS A 413 -14.29 -23.33 -10.08
CA LYS A 413 -15.28 -23.38 -9.00
C LYS A 413 -15.86 -24.78 -8.82
N TYR A 414 -16.20 -25.47 -9.91
CA TYR A 414 -16.92 -26.74 -9.86
C TYR A 414 -16.01 -27.98 -9.94
N ASN A 415 -14.88 -27.92 -10.64
CA ASN A 415 -14.01 -29.09 -10.81
C ASN A 415 -12.90 -29.18 -9.73
N PRO A 416 -12.90 -30.19 -8.84
CA PRO A 416 -11.86 -30.36 -7.82
C PRO A 416 -10.47 -30.71 -8.39
N TYR A 417 -10.41 -31.45 -9.49
CA TYR A 417 -9.13 -31.85 -10.10
C TYR A 417 -8.36 -30.64 -10.62
N ILE A 418 -9.06 -29.69 -11.26
CA ILE A 418 -8.44 -28.43 -11.70
C ILE A 418 -7.85 -27.67 -10.52
N ARG A 419 -8.55 -27.62 -9.37
CA ARG A 419 -8.01 -26.97 -8.17
C ARG A 419 -6.77 -27.67 -7.62
N ALA A 420 -6.75 -29.00 -7.61
CA ALA A 420 -5.59 -29.77 -7.16
C ALA A 420 -4.36 -29.49 -8.06
N VAL A 421 -4.55 -29.48 -9.38
CA VAL A 421 -3.51 -29.11 -10.34
C VAL A 421 -3.03 -27.67 -10.11
N MET A 422 -3.94 -26.72 -9.85
CA MET A 422 -3.56 -25.34 -9.53
C MET A 422 -2.74 -25.23 -8.23
N TYR A 423 -3.07 -25.96 -7.17
CA TYR A 423 -2.27 -25.94 -5.94
C TYR A 423 -0.90 -26.58 -6.14
N LEU A 424 -0.82 -27.69 -6.89
CA LEU A 424 0.46 -28.31 -7.23
C LEU A 424 1.32 -27.35 -8.07
N ALA A 425 0.74 -26.74 -9.11
CA ALA A 425 1.40 -25.73 -9.93
C ALA A 425 1.86 -24.53 -9.09
N SER A 426 1.03 -24.08 -8.14
CA SER A 426 1.38 -23.00 -7.21
C SER A 426 2.63 -23.35 -6.40
N PHE A 427 2.65 -24.54 -5.78
CA PHE A 427 3.80 -25.02 -5.02
C PHE A 427 5.03 -25.14 -5.90
N CYS A 428 4.95 -25.83 -7.04
CA CYS A 428 6.08 -26.03 -7.94
C CYS A 428 6.65 -24.70 -8.46
N LEU A 429 5.81 -23.77 -8.93
CA LEU A 429 6.28 -22.50 -9.50
C LEU A 429 6.93 -21.62 -8.42
N THR A 430 6.26 -21.42 -7.27
CA THR A 430 6.80 -20.56 -6.20
C THR A 430 8.05 -21.16 -5.57
N PHE A 431 8.04 -22.47 -5.26
CA PHE A 431 9.19 -23.16 -4.70
C PHE A 431 10.39 -23.12 -5.64
N THR A 432 10.19 -23.49 -6.91
CA THR A 432 11.28 -23.48 -7.91
C THR A 432 11.83 -22.08 -8.10
N THR A 433 10.98 -21.07 -8.24
CA THR A 433 11.45 -19.68 -8.41
C THR A 433 12.28 -19.21 -7.22
N VAL A 434 11.85 -19.49 -5.98
CA VAL A 434 12.60 -19.09 -4.78
C VAL A 434 13.92 -19.86 -4.65
N PHE A 435 13.91 -21.18 -4.86
CA PHE A 435 15.08 -22.00 -4.54
C PHE A 435 16.07 -22.18 -5.70
N VAL A 436 15.71 -21.87 -6.95
CA VAL A 436 16.70 -21.72 -8.02
C VAL A 436 17.71 -20.62 -7.66
N LEU A 437 17.26 -19.57 -6.96
CA LEU A 437 18.13 -18.49 -6.48
C LEU A 437 19.24 -18.99 -5.54
N PHE A 438 19.09 -20.15 -4.89
CA PHE A 438 20.10 -20.69 -3.99
C PHE A 438 21.45 -20.91 -4.70
N SER A 439 21.42 -21.43 -5.93
CA SER A 439 22.66 -21.65 -6.71
C SER A 439 23.31 -20.34 -7.13
N TYR A 440 22.56 -19.24 -7.20
CA TYR A 440 23.09 -17.90 -7.42
C TYR A 440 23.69 -17.35 -6.11
N THR A 441 22.94 -17.39 -5.01
CA THR A 441 23.33 -16.74 -3.76
C THR A 441 24.51 -17.42 -3.07
N LYS A 442 24.60 -18.75 -3.15
CA LYS A 442 25.66 -19.53 -2.51
C LYS A 442 27.06 -19.10 -2.96
N ASP A 443 27.18 -18.80 -4.25
CA ASP A 443 28.45 -18.49 -4.92
C ASP A 443 28.47 -17.04 -5.45
N TYR A 444 27.63 -16.15 -4.91
CA TYR A 444 27.58 -14.73 -5.28
C TYR A 444 27.45 -14.47 -6.79
N GLY A 445 26.70 -15.32 -7.47
CA GLY A 445 26.45 -15.22 -8.91
C GLY A 445 27.62 -15.69 -9.80
N SER A 446 28.76 -16.11 -9.24
CA SER A 446 29.95 -16.49 -10.03
C SER A 446 29.69 -17.63 -11.02
N ASN A 447 28.72 -18.51 -10.71
CA ASN A 447 28.43 -19.71 -11.48
C ASN A 447 27.34 -19.52 -12.54
N TRP A 448 26.77 -18.31 -12.65
CA TRP A 448 25.67 -18.05 -13.58
C TRP A 448 26.15 -17.29 -14.80
N SER A 449 25.86 -17.82 -15.98
CA SER A 449 26.07 -17.11 -17.25
C SER A 449 25.19 -15.85 -17.32
N VAL A 450 25.64 -14.85 -18.07
CA VAL A 450 24.86 -13.63 -18.36
C VAL A 450 23.45 -13.99 -18.84
N ALA A 451 23.34 -14.95 -19.77
CA ALA A 451 22.06 -15.44 -20.25
C ALA A 451 21.19 -16.02 -19.11
N GLY A 452 21.78 -16.82 -18.22
CA GLY A 452 21.08 -17.37 -17.05
C GLY A 452 20.53 -16.29 -16.12
N GLN A 453 21.32 -15.25 -15.86
CA GLN A 453 20.89 -14.11 -15.03
C GLN A 453 19.75 -13.33 -15.68
N VAL A 454 19.86 -13.01 -16.98
CA VAL A 454 18.82 -12.30 -17.73
C VAL A 454 17.52 -13.10 -17.81
N ILE A 455 17.61 -14.40 -18.10
CA ILE A 455 16.46 -15.32 -18.16
C ILE A 455 15.76 -15.35 -16.80
N TYR A 456 16.51 -15.54 -15.73
CA TYR A 456 15.93 -15.60 -14.39
C TYR A 456 15.31 -14.27 -13.96
N ALA A 457 16.01 -13.14 -14.14
CA ALA A 457 15.51 -11.82 -13.79
C ALA A 457 14.18 -11.50 -14.50
N THR A 458 14.02 -12.00 -15.73
CA THR A 458 12.85 -11.77 -16.56
C THR A 458 11.69 -12.72 -16.25
N ILE A 459 11.97 -14.03 -16.10
CA ILE A 459 10.95 -15.07 -15.95
C ILE A 459 10.50 -15.23 -14.49
N SER A 460 11.40 -15.00 -13.53
CA SER A 460 11.10 -15.24 -12.12
C SER A 460 9.89 -14.45 -11.60
N PRO A 461 9.68 -13.15 -11.89
CA PRO A 461 8.49 -12.43 -11.42
C PRO A 461 7.20 -13.00 -12.04
N VAL A 462 7.25 -13.40 -13.32
CA VAL A 462 6.10 -14.02 -14.03
C VAL A 462 5.75 -15.36 -13.39
N SER A 463 6.75 -16.23 -13.21
CA SER A 463 6.60 -17.56 -12.62
C SER A 463 6.06 -17.48 -11.20
N PHE A 464 6.64 -16.60 -10.37
CA PHE A 464 6.21 -16.43 -8.99
C PHE A 464 4.76 -15.95 -8.90
N ILE A 465 4.38 -14.92 -9.66
CA ILE A 465 3.01 -14.41 -9.66
C ILE A 465 2.01 -15.38 -10.30
N ALA A 466 2.41 -16.15 -11.31
CA ALA A 466 1.58 -17.23 -11.82
C ALA A 466 1.31 -18.28 -10.72
N GLY A 467 2.33 -18.64 -9.95
CA GLY A 467 2.21 -19.53 -8.79
C GLY A 467 1.29 -18.96 -7.70
N VAL A 468 1.46 -17.69 -7.33
CA VAL A 468 0.58 -17.00 -6.37
C VAL A 468 -0.85 -16.92 -6.88
N THR A 469 -1.04 -16.62 -8.17
CA THR A 469 -2.36 -16.56 -8.81
C THR A 469 -3.08 -17.91 -8.74
N CYS A 470 -2.36 -19.02 -8.98
CA CYS A 470 -2.90 -20.36 -8.84
C CYS A 470 -3.35 -20.70 -7.41
N LEU A 471 -2.67 -20.14 -6.40
CA LEU A 471 -3.05 -20.28 -4.99
C LEU A 471 -4.34 -19.52 -4.66
N ILE A 472 -4.42 -18.26 -5.09
CA ILE A 472 -5.48 -17.33 -4.66
C ILE A 472 -6.78 -17.45 -5.45
N LEU A 473 -6.75 -17.82 -6.74
CA LEU A 473 -7.96 -17.83 -7.57
C LEU A 473 -9.05 -18.79 -7.04
N PRO A 474 -8.73 -20.04 -6.66
CA PRO A 474 -9.70 -20.91 -6.00
C PRO A 474 -10.21 -20.32 -4.67
N ALA A 475 -9.34 -19.65 -3.92
CA ALA A 475 -9.68 -19.00 -2.65
C ALA A 475 -10.66 -17.81 -2.83
N LEU A 476 -10.46 -17.00 -3.87
CA LEU A 476 -11.37 -15.91 -4.28
C LEU A 476 -12.76 -16.44 -4.63
N LEU A 477 -12.84 -17.61 -5.25
CA LEU A 477 -14.11 -18.30 -5.58
C LEU A 477 -14.77 -18.99 -4.38
N GLY A 478 -14.26 -18.75 -3.17
CA GLY A 478 -14.77 -19.34 -1.94
C GLY A 478 -14.40 -20.82 -1.74
N LYS A 479 -13.59 -21.39 -2.64
CA LYS A 479 -12.98 -22.71 -2.46
C LYS A 479 -11.69 -22.56 -1.64
N ALA A 480 -10.97 -23.65 -1.34
CA ALA A 480 -9.77 -23.62 -0.49
C ALA A 480 -10.01 -23.26 0.99
N LYS A 481 -10.70 -24.14 1.75
CA LYS A 481 -10.99 -23.92 3.18
C LYS A 481 -9.72 -23.61 4.00
N LEU A 482 -8.63 -24.36 3.79
CA LEU A 482 -7.37 -24.17 4.49
C LEU A 482 -6.72 -22.81 4.19
N ILE A 483 -6.58 -22.45 2.91
CA ILE A 483 -5.99 -21.17 2.50
C ILE A 483 -6.82 -20.01 3.03
N ARG A 484 -8.15 -20.10 2.96
CA ARG A 484 -9.04 -19.07 3.51
C ARG A 484 -8.95 -18.99 5.03
N PHE A 485 -8.79 -20.10 5.73
CA PHE A 485 -8.57 -20.10 7.19
C PHE A 485 -7.27 -19.36 7.55
N LEU A 486 -6.20 -19.57 6.78
CA LEU A 486 -4.91 -18.91 7.01
C LEU A 486 -4.90 -17.44 6.60
N LEU A 487 -5.62 -17.04 5.55
CA LEU A 487 -5.57 -15.67 5.00
C LEU A 487 -6.73 -14.77 5.45
N VAL A 488 -7.81 -15.33 5.98
CA VAL A 488 -9.01 -14.57 6.36
C VAL A 488 -9.24 -14.68 7.86
N GLY A 489 -8.87 -13.61 8.57
CA GLY A 489 -9.16 -13.46 9.99
C GLY A 489 -9.34 -11.98 10.37
N PRO A 490 -10.01 -11.69 11.50
CA PRO A 490 -10.17 -10.31 11.98
C PRO A 490 -8.83 -9.62 12.23
N VAL A 491 -7.91 -10.32 12.92
CA VAL A 491 -6.56 -9.83 13.21
C VAL A 491 -5.75 -9.65 11.92
N LEU A 492 -5.78 -10.63 11.02
CA LEU A 492 -5.08 -10.52 9.73
C LEU A 492 -5.64 -9.40 8.85
N ASN A 493 -6.94 -9.14 8.90
CA ASN A 493 -7.53 -8.01 8.20
C ASN A 493 -7.12 -6.67 8.81
N LEU A 494 -6.97 -6.58 10.14
CA LEU A 494 -6.40 -5.43 10.83
C LEU A 494 -4.94 -5.19 10.38
N LEU A 495 -4.08 -6.18 10.58
CA LEU A 495 -2.64 -6.09 10.28
C LEU A 495 -2.35 -5.94 8.77
N GLY A 496 -3.18 -6.57 7.93
CA GLY A 496 -3.10 -6.47 6.47
C GLY A 496 -3.47 -5.10 5.91
N ARG A 497 -4.24 -4.29 6.66
CA ARG A 497 -4.62 -2.92 6.26
C ARG A 497 -3.60 -1.88 6.68
N THR A 498 -2.78 -2.17 7.69
CA THR A 498 -1.72 -1.29 8.19
C THR A 498 -0.37 -1.49 7.47
N THR A 499 -0.27 -2.45 6.54
CA THR A 499 1.01 -2.79 5.88
C THR A 499 1.66 -1.62 5.15
N TYR A 500 0.88 -0.65 4.66
CA TYR A 500 1.45 0.56 4.05
C TYR A 500 2.26 1.38 5.06
N VAL A 501 1.73 1.58 6.27
CA VAL A 501 2.42 2.28 7.35
C VAL A 501 3.62 1.47 7.84
N VAL A 502 3.48 0.15 7.96
CA VAL A 502 4.58 -0.76 8.29
C VAL A 502 5.73 -0.63 7.28
N ALA A 503 5.39 -0.59 5.98
CA ALA A 503 6.38 -0.43 4.91
C ALA A 503 7.16 0.89 5.02
N LEU A 504 6.55 1.96 5.53
CA LEU A 504 7.22 3.25 5.70
C LEU A 504 8.03 3.34 7.00
N ALA A 505 7.48 2.81 8.09
CA ALA A 505 8.05 2.95 9.43
C ALA A 505 9.14 1.93 9.76
N HIS A 506 9.16 0.76 9.09
CA HIS A 506 10.10 -0.30 9.46
C HIS A 506 11.58 0.07 9.33
N PRO A 507 12.07 0.73 8.26
CA PRO A 507 13.49 1.00 8.12
C PRO A 507 13.90 2.09 9.12
N VAL A 508 13.05 3.09 9.35
CA VAL A 508 13.27 4.14 10.35
C VAL A 508 13.50 3.53 11.73
N LEU A 509 12.61 2.64 12.18
CA LEU A 509 12.75 2.02 13.49
C LEU A 509 13.94 1.08 13.57
N MET A 510 14.14 0.23 12.55
CA MET A 510 15.26 -0.71 12.51
C MET A 510 16.61 0.02 12.48
N LEU A 511 16.76 1.05 11.64
CA LEU A 511 17.96 1.88 11.57
C LEU A 511 18.22 2.59 12.90
N GLY A 512 17.19 3.18 13.51
CA GLY A 512 17.31 3.80 14.83
C GLY A 512 17.81 2.81 15.88
N ILE A 513 17.26 1.59 15.92
CA ILE A 513 17.73 0.54 16.84
C ILE A 513 19.18 0.16 16.53
N TYR A 514 19.49 -0.22 15.29
CA TYR A 514 20.81 -0.74 14.93
C TYR A 514 21.95 0.27 15.09
N THR A 515 21.65 1.57 14.96
CA THR A 515 22.65 2.64 15.15
C THR A 515 22.86 3.05 16.60
N THR A 516 21.85 2.80 17.46
CA THR A 516 21.86 3.09 18.90
C THR A 516 22.54 1.96 19.71
N VAL A 517 22.36 0.71 19.31
CA VAL A 517 22.85 -0.45 20.08
C VAL A 517 24.37 -0.40 20.26
N GLY A 518 24.81 -0.36 21.52
CA GLY A 518 26.24 -0.31 21.90
C GLY A 518 26.98 -1.65 21.86
N GLN A 519 26.25 -2.77 21.74
CA GLN A 519 26.84 -4.11 21.65
C GLN A 519 26.91 -4.59 20.21
N GLN A 520 27.91 -5.43 19.93
CA GLN A 520 28.03 -6.04 18.60
C GLN A 520 26.91 -7.06 18.37
N ILE A 521 26.38 -7.06 17.16
CA ILE A 521 25.33 -7.97 16.72
C ILE A 521 26.00 -9.20 16.14
N TYR A 522 25.76 -10.35 16.76
CA TYR A 522 26.18 -11.63 16.21
C TYR A 522 25.13 -12.15 15.24
N VAL A 523 25.48 -12.26 13.96
CA VAL A 523 24.60 -12.78 12.91
C VAL A 523 24.54 -14.29 13.05
N GLU A 524 23.39 -14.82 13.45
CA GLU A 524 23.11 -16.25 13.53
C GLU A 524 21.62 -16.49 13.35
N SER A 525 21.22 -17.65 12.79
CA SER A 525 19.83 -17.90 12.40
C SER A 525 18.83 -17.70 13.54
N TYR A 526 19.09 -18.21 14.75
CA TYR A 526 18.15 -18.05 15.86
C TYR A 526 18.13 -16.63 16.44
N LYS A 527 19.29 -15.94 16.48
CA LYS A 527 19.39 -14.54 16.93
C LYS A 527 18.64 -13.62 15.97
N MET A 528 18.83 -13.82 14.66
CA MET A 528 18.12 -13.07 13.61
C MET A 528 16.62 -13.32 13.65
N PHE A 529 16.19 -14.56 13.90
CA PHE A 529 14.77 -14.85 14.07
C PHE A 529 14.18 -14.17 15.32
N THR A 530 14.91 -14.15 16.42
CA THR A 530 14.48 -13.47 17.66
C THR A 530 14.35 -11.96 17.45
N LEU A 531 15.34 -11.33 16.81
CA LEU A 531 15.30 -9.92 16.41
C LEU A 531 14.12 -9.64 15.47
N PHE A 532 13.88 -10.53 14.51
CA PHE A 532 12.76 -10.39 13.57
C PHE A 532 11.40 -10.39 14.29
N VAL A 533 11.20 -11.27 15.27
CA VAL A 533 9.97 -11.30 16.07
C VAL A 533 9.80 -10.00 16.87
N GLY A 534 10.88 -9.53 17.51
CA GLY A 534 10.90 -8.27 18.25
C GLY A 534 10.59 -7.05 17.37
N HIS A 535 11.30 -6.91 16.24
CA HIS A 535 11.05 -5.86 15.27
C HIS A 535 9.63 -5.91 14.74
N SER A 536 9.14 -7.09 14.34
CA SER A 536 7.78 -7.24 13.83
C SER A 536 6.75 -6.75 14.83
N PHE A 537 6.88 -7.13 16.10
CA PHE A 537 5.97 -6.66 17.14
C PHE A 537 6.00 -5.13 17.29
N LEU A 538 7.18 -4.55 17.49
CA LEU A 538 7.34 -3.11 17.71
C LEU A 538 6.84 -2.28 16.51
N ILE A 539 7.18 -2.69 15.29
CA ILE A 539 6.79 -1.97 14.07
C ILE A 539 5.29 -2.04 13.85
N TYR A 540 4.64 -3.19 14.08
CA TYR A 540 3.18 -3.29 13.94
C TYR A 540 2.46 -2.45 14.99
N VAL A 541 2.94 -2.42 16.25
CA VAL A 541 2.37 -1.55 17.30
C VAL A 541 2.47 -0.07 16.89
N LEU A 542 3.66 0.37 16.49
CA LEU A 542 3.88 1.75 16.01
C LEU A 542 3.00 2.07 14.80
N SER A 543 2.92 1.15 13.84
CA SER A 543 2.18 1.35 12.60
C SER A 543 0.67 1.40 12.81
N ILE A 544 0.13 0.64 13.77
CA ILE A 544 -1.29 0.74 14.16
C ILE A 544 -1.58 2.12 14.75
N ALA A 545 -0.71 2.61 15.64
CA ALA A 545 -0.86 3.96 16.20
C ALA A 545 -0.83 5.02 15.09
N LEU A 546 0.20 5.01 14.24
CA LEU A 546 0.34 5.96 13.14
C LEU A 546 -0.82 5.86 12.12
N ASN A 547 -1.35 4.66 11.86
CA ASN A 547 -2.52 4.49 10.99
C ASN A 547 -3.76 5.19 11.56
N ILE A 548 -4.01 5.07 12.87
CA ILE A 548 -5.15 5.71 13.56
C ILE A 548 -5.00 7.24 13.59
N LEU A 549 -3.77 7.72 13.80
CA LEU A 549 -3.48 9.13 14.07
C LEU A 549 -3.24 9.97 12.80
N ILE A 550 -2.77 9.37 11.71
CA ILE A 550 -2.34 10.09 10.50
C ILE A 550 -3.07 9.59 9.25
N GLU A 551 -2.96 8.30 8.93
CA GLU A 551 -3.48 7.77 7.66
C GLU A 551 -5.01 7.76 7.58
N LEU A 552 -5.69 7.30 8.64
CA LEU A 552 -7.16 7.26 8.67
C LEU A 552 -7.80 8.66 8.67
N PRO A 553 -7.28 9.66 9.41
CA PRO A 553 -7.74 11.03 9.28
C PRO A 553 -7.59 11.59 7.87
N ALA A 554 -6.44 11.39 7.22
CA ALA A 554 -6.23 11.86 5.85
C ALA A 554 -7.26 11.26 4.88
N ARG A 555 -7.54 9.96 5.00
CA ARG A 555 -8.62 9.30 4.23
C ARG A 555 -10.01 9.82 4.59
N GLY A 556 -10.25 10.13 5.86
CA GLY A 556 -11.53 10.69 6.32
C GLY A 556 -11.79 12.08 5.73
N VAL A 557 -10.76 12.92 5.66
CA VAL A 557 -10.84 14.25 5.02
C VAL A 557 -11.12 14.10 3.52
N GLU A 558 -10.40 13.20 2.83
CA GLU A 558 -10.66 12.92 1.41
C GLU A 558 -12.09 12.44 1.17
N ALA A 559 -12.58 11.51 1.98
CA ALA A 559 -13.95 11.00 1.87
C ALA A 559 -15.00 12.11 2.06
N ILE A 560 -14.80 13.05 2.98
CA ILE A 560 -15.72 14.19 3.16
C ILE A 560 -15.80 15.06 1.90
N TRP A 561 -14.67 15.25 1.21
CA TRP A 561 -14.63 16.01 -0.04
C TRP A 561 -15.27 15.23 -1.19
N HIS A 562 -15.04 13.91 -1.25
CA HIS A 562 -15.62 12.97 -2.21
C HIS A 562 -17.14 12.87 -2.10
N ASP A 563 -17.65 12.60 -0.89
CA ASP A 563 -19.08 12.43 -0.64
C ASP A 563 -19.87 13.69 -1.03
N ARG A 564 -19.29 14.89 -0.84
CA ARG A 564 -19.90 16.15 -1.31
C ARG A 564 -19.93 16.25 -2.84
N TYR A 565 -18.87 15.84 -3.53
CA TYR A 565 -18.81 15.85 -4.99
C TYR A 565 -19.83 14.89 -5.61
N TYR A 566 -19.90 13.64 -5.11
CA TYR A 566 -20.82 12.63 -5.63
C TYR A 566 -22.27 12.83 -5.19
N ALA A 567 -22.52 13.35 -3.99
CA ALA A 567 -23.86 13.78 -3.61
C ALA A 567 -24.36 14.88 -4.57
N THR A 568 -23.48 15.81 -4.98
CA THR A 568 -23.82 16.84 -5.97
C THR A 568 -24.09 16.22 -7.35
N GLN A 569 -23.30 15.23 -7.79
CA GLN A 569 -23.55 14.55 -9.07
C GLN A 569 -24.80 13.69 -9.08
N MET A 570 -25.09 12.93 -8.01
CA MET A 570 -26.34 12.15 -7.93
C MET A 570 -27.57 13.05 -7.89
N VAL A 571 -27.49 14.20 -7.22
CA VAL A 571 -28.55 15.20 -7.25
C VAL A 571 -28.73 15.76 -8.67
N ASN A 572 -27.64 16.07 -9.37
CA ASN A 572 -27.71 16.55 -10.75
C ASN A 572 -28.24 15.49 -11.73
N GLU A 573 -27.85 14.22 -11.60
CA GLU A 573 -28.35 13.11 -12.42
C GLU A 573 -29.85 12.86 -12.18
N TYR A 574 -30.30 12.93 -10.92
CA TYR A 574 -31.72 12.83 -10.60
C TYR A 574 -32.53 14.00 -11.19
N ILE A 575 -31.97 15.21 -11.19
CA ILE A 575 -32.57 16.39 -11.83
C ILE A 575 -32.64 16.20 -13.35
N ASP A 576 -31.56 15.71 -13.98
CA ASP A 576 -31.51 15.46 -15.43
C ASP A 576 -32.45 14.32 -15.87
N GLU A 577 -32.57 13.23 -15.11
CA GLU A 577 -33.54 12.15 -15.37
C GLU A 577 -34.97 12.65 -15.23
N ARG A 578 -35.26 13.48 -14.23
CA ARG A 578 -36.57 14.10 -14.03
C ARG A 578 -36.94 15.03 -15.18
N ASP A 579 -36.02 15.90 -15.60
CA ASP A 579 -36.21 16.84 -16.72
C ASP A 579 -36.41 16.10 -18.06
N ASN A 580 -35.67 15.01 -18.28
CA ASN A 580 -35.83 14.18 -19.47
C ASN A 580 -37.17 13.43 -19.47
N THR A 581 -37.62 12.95 -18.31
CA THR A 581 -38.92 12.27 -18.18
C THR A 581 -40.08 13.24 -18.39
N GLN A 582 -39.99 14.47 -17.87
CA GLN A 582 -40.97 15.53 -18.12
C GLN A 582 -41.01 15.97 -19.59
N LYS A 583 -39.85 16.11 -20.25
CA LYS A 583 -39.80 16.40 -21.70
C LYS A 583 -40.38 15.27 -22.54
N LYS A 584 -40.29 14.03 -22.08
CA LYS A 584 -40.84 12.86 -22.77
C LYS A 584 -42.37 12.81 -22.64
N HIS A 585 -42.90 13.06 -21.44
CA HIS A 585 -44.33 13.21 -21.20
C HIS A 585 -44.94 14.39 -21.99
N ALA A 586 -44.29 15.55 -22.00
CA ALA A 586 -44.76 16.70 -22.79
C ALA A 586 -44.78 16.41 -24.30
N LYS A 587 -43.84 15.61 -24.82
CA LYS A 587 -43.83 15.17 -26.23
C LYS A 587 -44.90 14.12 -26.53
N GLU A 588 -45.26 13.28 -25.56
CA GLU A 588 -46.33 12.30 -25.69
C GLU A 588 -47.70 12.98 -25.64
N GLU A 589 -47.89 13.97 -24.77
CA GLU A 589 -49.12 14.79 -24.70
C GLU A 589 -49.39 15.58 -25.99
N ILE A 590 -48.34 16.19 -26.58
CA ILE A 590 -48.44 16.90 -27.87
C ILE A 590 -48.78 15.93 -29.01
N LYS A 591 -48.28 14.68 -28.98
CA LYS A 591 -48.63 13.65 -29.98
C LYS A 591 -50.06 13.14 -29.85
N THR A 592 -50.63 13.14 -28.65
CA THR A 592 -52.03 12.76 -28.42
C THR A 592 -53.03 13.89 -28.66
N SER A 593 -52.60 15.15 -28.75
CA SER A 593 -53.48 16.27 -29.12
C SER A 593 -53.59 16.51 -30.63
N ASP A 594 -52.66 15.96 -31.43
CA ASP A 594 -52.64 16.02 -32.90
C ASP A 594 -53.32 14.80 -33.57
N GLN A 595 -53.82 13.84 -32.78
CA GLN A 595 -54.72 12.75 -33.21
C GLN A 595 -56.15 13.05 -32.76
#